data_AF-A0A8H5KRA3-F1
#
_entry.id   AF-A0A8H5KRA3-F1
#
_cell.length_a   1.000
_cell.length_b   1.000
_cell.length_c   1.000
_cell.angle_alpha   90.00
_cell.angle_beta   90.00
_cell.angle_gamma   90.00
#
_symmetry.space_group_name_H-M   'P 1'
#
loop_
_entity.id
_entity.type
_entity.pdbx_description
1 polymer ?
#
loop_
_entity_poly.entity_id
_entity_poly.type
_entity_poly.pdbx_seq_one_letter_code
_entity_poly.pdbx_strand_id
1 'polypeptide(L)'
;MHELAPLPLSTRSVARLRRPMNYCASSLKPFSAHEIWKSGKDDDSGHLVFSHTSIVAVQNGGIYYGTSESKPKEIDEASIIKELCLIPRENVFPPCPSTLTRAPEIYIKIPDVSLYSLGDKDTIPQLLLHEAKIYEILRQHLTQIKVKA
;
A
#
# COMPACT_ATOMS: atom_id res chain seq x y z
N MET A 1 -4.92 -22.29 -62.39
CA MET A 1 -5.46 -21.90 -61.07
C MET A 1 -4.89 -22.86 -60.05
N HIS A 2 -3.90 -22.44 -59.28
CA HIS A 2 -3.56 -23.07 -58.01
C HIS A 2 -3.09 -21.95 -57.07
N GLU A 3 -3.89 -21.79 -56.03
CA GLU A 3 -3.90 -20.72 -55.04
C GLU A 3 -2.78 -20.94 -54.03
N LEU A 4 -1.95 -19.91 -53.82
CA LEU A 4 -0.91 -19.91 -52.78
C LEU A 4 -1.59 -19.74 -51.42
N ALA A 5 -1.54 -20.77 -50.59
CA ALA A 5 -1.97 -20.70 -49.21
C ALA A 5 -1.06 -19.73 -48.40
N PRO A 6 -1.60 -18.76 -47.64
CA PRO A 6 -0.80 -17.96 -46.73
C PRO A 6 -0.50 -18.74 -45.44
N LEU A 7 0.75 -18.65 -44.99
CA LEU A 7 1.22 -19.18 -43.69
C LEU A 7 0.54 -18.46 -42.51
N PRO A 8 0.32 -19.16 -41.38
CA PRO A 8 -0.38 -18.59 -40.24
C PRO A 8 0.43 -17.47 -39.57
N LEU A 9 -0.26 -16.36 -39.30
CA LEU A 9 0.21 -15.25 -38.50
C LEU A 9 0.62 -15.75 -37.11
N SER A 10 1.93 -15.76 -36.85
CA SER A 10 2.51 -15.93 -35.52
C SER A 10 1.88 -14.91 -34.58
N THR A 11 1.00 -15.38 -33.69
CA THR A 11 0.50 -14.62 -32.55
C THR A 11 1.67 -14.21 -31.69
N ARG A 12 2.13 -12.96 -31.85
CA ARG A 12 2.98 -12.30 -30.86
C ARG A 12 2.16 -12.18 -29.59
N SER A 13 2.30 -13.17 -28.71
CA SER A 13 1.90 -13.05 -27.32
C SER A 13 2.73 -11.91 -26.74
N VAL A 14 2.12 -10.72 -26.66
CA VAL A 14 2.70 -9.59 -25.96
C VAL A 14 2.62 -9.94 -24.49
N ALA A 15 3.65 -10.63 -23.99
CA ALA A 15 3.92 -10.70 -22.58
C ALA A 15 4.12 -9.25 -22.12
N ARG A 16 3.03 -8.62 -21.66
CA ARG A 16 3.08 -7.38 -20.92
C ARG A 16 3.90 -7.69 -19.68
N LEU A 17 5.20 -7.43 -19.75
CA LEU A 17 6.06 -7.29 -18.60
C LEU A 17 5.34 -6.36 -17.64
N ARG A 18 4.83 -6.95 -16.55
CA ARG A 18 4.09 -6.27 -15.50
C ARG A 18 5.07 -5.29 -14.85
N ARG A 19 5.15 -4.05 -15.37
CA ARG A 19 5.90 -2.99 -14.70
C ARG A 19 5.20 -2.75 -13.36
N PRO A 20 5.88 -2.91 -12.22
CA PRO A 20 5.29 -2.59 -10.93
C PRO A 20 4.79 -1.15 -10.94
N MET A 21 3.75 -0.85 -10.16
CA MET A 21 3.37 0.54 -9.91
C MET A 21 4.58 1.24 -9.30
N ASN A 22 5.07 2.29 -9.97
CA ASN A 22 6.06 3.19 -9.42
C ASN A 22 5.29 4.20 -8.59
N TYR A 23 5.19 3.95 -7.29
CA TYR A 23 4.73 4.93 -6.34
C TYR A 23 5.82 5.99 -6.21
N CYS A 24 5.43 7.26 -6.06
CA CYS A 24 6.37 8.37 -5.88
C CYS A 24 7.18 8.16 -4.58
N ALA A 25 8.38 7.60 -4.68
CA ALA A 25 9.19 7.22 -3.52
C ALA A 25 9.54 8.39 -2.57
N SER A 26 9.29 9.63 -2.99
CA SER A 26 9.63 10.87 -2.30
C SER A 26 8.69 11.28 -1.15
N SER A 27 7.58 10.56 -0.88
CA SER A 27 6.64 10.97 0.19
C SER A 27 6.64 10.08 1.44
N LEU A 28 7.41 8.99 1.48
CA LEU A 28 7.44 8.10 2.64
C LEU A 28 8.40 8.65 3.70
N LYS A 29 7.92 8.81 4.94
CA LYS A 29 8.79 9.16 6.06
C LYS A 29 9.79 8.02 6.30
N PRO A 30 11.08 8.32 6.51
CA PRO A 30 12.12 7.30 6.64
C PRO A 30 11.97 6.47 7.92
N PHE A 31 11.39 7.04 8.98
CA PHE A 31 11.17 6.37 10.26
C PHE A 31 9.98 6.97 11.01
N SER A 32 9.21 6.12 11.67
CA SER A 32 8.13 6.53 12.58
C SER A 32 7.95 5.50 13.69
N ALA A 33 7.70 5.98 14.91
CA ALA A 33 7.33 5.15 16.05
C ALA A 33 6.11 5.74 16.76
N HIS A 34 5.11 4.91 17.03
CA HIS A 34 3.82 5.34 17.59
C HIS A 34 3.40 4.44 18.75
N GLU A 35 2.98 5.06 19.85
CA GLU A 35 2.41 4.34 20.99
C GLU A 35 1.00 3.84 20.65
N ILE A 36 0.78 2.54 20.87
CA ILE A 36 -0.51 1.89 20.70
C ILE A 36 -1.11 1.66 22.08
N TRP A 37 -2.34 2.16 22.25
CA TRP A 37 -3.10 2.08 23.48
C TRP A 37 -4.32 1.18 23.26
N LYS A 38 -4.65 0.34 24.24
CA LYS A 38 -5.79 -0.59 24.19
C LYS A 38 -6.65 -0.44 25.44
N SER A 39 -7.92 -0.83 25.37
CA SER A 39 -8.77 -0.90 26.56
C SER A 39 -8.20 -1.92 27.54
N GLY A 40 -8.18 -1.58 28.84
CA GLY A 40 -7.87 -2.55 29.89
C GLY A 40 -8.83 -3.73 29.82
N LYS A 41 -8.32 -4.97 29.93
CA LYS A 41 -9.13 -6.20 29.76
C LYS A 41 -10.26 -6.34 30.79
N ASP A 42 -10.21 -5.59 31.89
CA ASP A 42 -11.09 -5.76 33.05
C ASP A 42 -11.77 -4.46 33.51
N ASP A 43 -11.82 -3.41 32.68
CA ASP A 43 -12.26 -2.08 33.14
C ASP A 43 -13.37 -1.50 32.25
N ASP A 44 -14.62 -1.57 32.73
CA ASP A 44 -15.79 -0.84 32.18
C ASP A 44 -15.61 0.70 32.28
N SER A 45 -14.52 1.15 32.91
CA SER A 45 -14.11 2.54 33.09
C SER A 45 -13.66 3.23 31.79
N GLY A 46 -13.39 2.47 30.72
CA GLY A 46 -12.85 3.00 29.47
C GLY A 46 -11.39 3.45 29.57
N HIS A 47 -10.66 3.09 30.63
CA HIS A 47 -9.26 3.44 30.76
C HIS A 47 -8.39 2.74 29.71
N LEU A 48 -7.61 3.55 28.99
CA LEU A 48 -6.64 3.09 28.01
C LEU A 48 -5.32 2.74 28.69
N VAL A 49 -4.83 1.53 28.42
CA VAL A 49 -3.53 1.04 28.88
C VAL A 49 -2.59 0.98 27.69
N PHE A 50 -1.34 1.42 27.91
CA PHE A 50 -0.30 1.29 26.90
C PHE A 50 -0.11 -0.19 26.56
N SER A 51 -0.15 -0.52 25.27
CA SER A 51 0.02 -1.89 24.81
C SER A 51 1.42 -2.14 24.28
N HIS A 52 1.86 -1.34 23.32
CA HIS A 52 3.16 -1.50 22.66
C HIS A 52 3.45 -0.26 21.80
N THR A 53 4.68 -0.13 21.33
CA THR A 53 5.07 0.81 20.28
C THR A 53 5.09 0.10 18.93
N SER A 54 4.41 0.68 17.95
CA SER A 54 4.50 0.31 16.53
C SER A 54 5.65 1.08 15.88
N ILE A 55 6.52 0.39 15.14
CA ILE A 55 7.70 0.97 14.51
C ILE A 55 7.66 0.68 13.02
N VAL A 56 7.84 1.72 12.21
CA VAL A 56 7.92 1.62 10.76
C VAL A 56 9.17 2.33 10.28
N ALA A 57 9.93 1.67 9.41
CA ALA A 57 11.10 2.24 8.78
C ALA A 57 11.05 2.03 7.26
N VAL A 58 11.56 3.02 6.51
CA VAL A 58 11.67 2.96 5.05
C VAL A 58 13.12 3.15 4.67
N GLN A 59 13.72 2.11 4.07
CA GLN A 59 15.13 2.11 3.71
C GLN A 59 15.33 1.39 2.38
N ASN A 60 16.05 2.03 1.45
CA ASN A 60 16.36 1.46 0.12
C ASN A 60 15.13 0.97 -0.67
N GLY A 61 13.97 1.62 -0.48
CA GLY A 61 12.70 1.22 -1.10
C GLY A 61 12.01 0.02 -0.44
N GLY A 62 12.61 -0.57 0.59
CA GLY A 62 11.98 -1.54 1.49
C GLY A 62 11.22 -0.83 2.59
N ILE A 63 10.10 -1.42 3.00
CA ILE A 63 9.31 -0.97 4.16
C ILE A 63 9.45 -2.05 5.22
N TYR A 64 9.80 -1.65 6.44
CA TYR A 64 10.03 -2.53 7.56
C TYR A 64 9.05 -2.19 8.68
N TYR A 65 8.58 -3.22 9.37
CA TYR A 65 7.67 -3.11 10.50
C TYR A 65 8.20 -3.90 11.68
N GLY A 66 8.06 -3.33 12.88
CA GLY A 66 8.37 -4.00 14.13
C GLY A 66 7.49 -3.47 15.25
N THR A 67 7.51 -4.17 16.38
CA THR A 67 6.81 -3.75 17.60
C THR A 67 7.74 -3.84 18.79
N SER A 68 7.53 -3.00 19.79
CA SER A 68 8.26 -3.04 21.06
C SER A 68 7.31 -2.91 22.24
N GLU A 69 7.56 -3.63 23.32
CA GLU A 69 6.80 -3.51 24.58
C GLU A 69 7.17 -2.25 25.38
N SER A 70 8.17 -1.48 24.93
CA SER A 70 8.61 -0.24 25.57
C SER A 70 8.09 0.99 24.83
N LYS A 71 8.01 2.13 25.53
CA LYS A 71 7.61 3.40 24.90
C LYS A 71 8.72 3.93 23.98
N PRO A 72 8.42 4.74 22.94
CA PRO A 72 9.39 5.15 21.94
C PRO A 72 10.67 5.78 22.48
N LYS A 73 10.57 6.51 23.61
CA LYS A 73 11.73 7.19 24.24
C LYS A 73 12.66 6.23 25.00
N GLU A 74 12.20 5.02 25.27
CA GLU A 74 12.89 4.01 26.08
C GLU A 74 13.53 2.93 25.21
N ILE A 75 13.28 2.93 23.90
CA ILE A 75 13.78 1.93 22.97
C ILE A 75 15.17 2.35 22.48
N ASP A 76 16.16 1.47 22.64
CA ASP A 76 17.47 1.65 22.02
C ASP A 76 17.45 1.22 20.54
N GLU A 77 18.35 1.82 19.76
CA GLU A 77 18.45 1.56 18.31
C GLU A 77 18.71 0.09 17.97
N ALA A 78 19.53 -0.61 18.76
CA ALA A 78 19.85 -2.01 18.50
C ALA A 78 18.64 -2.93 18.70
N SER A 79 17.78 -2.63 19.67
CA SER A 79 16.49 -3.31 19.86
C SER A 79 15.53 -3.01 18.71
N ILE A 80 15.45 -1.77 18.24
CA ILE A 80 14.63 -1.42 17.06
C ILE A 80 15.03 -2.26 15.85
N ILE A 81 16.33 -2.32 15.53
CA ILE A 81 16.83 -3.02 14.35
C ILE A 81 16.51 -4.52 14.41
N LYS A 82 16.52 -5.13 15.61
CA LYS A 82 16.20 -6.55 15.79
C LYS A 82 14.73 -6.88 15.55
N GLU A 83 13.83 -5.97 15.91
CA GLU A 83 12.37 -6.19 15.79
C GLU A 83 11.84 -5.88 14.37
N LEU A 84 12.61 -5.15 13.56
CA LEU A 84 12.19 -4.76 12.22
C LEU A 84 12.22 -5.95 11.24
N CYS A 85 11.05 -6.29 10.74
CA CYS A 85 10.85 -7.29 9.69
C CYS A 85 10.45 -6.60 8.38
N LEU A 86 11.00 -7.09 7.26
CA LEU A 86 10.63 -6.60 5.93
C LEU A 86 9.15 -6.91 5.65
N ILE A 87 8.40 -5.89 5.25
CA ILE A 87 7.02 -6.04 4.79
C ILE A 87 7.06 -6.42 3.30
N PRO A 88 6.42 -7.53 2.88
CA PRO A 88 6.22 -7.83 1.48
C PRO A 88 5.56 -6.66 0.76
N ARG A 89 6.08 -6.28 -0.42
CA ARG A 89 5.63 -5.10 -1.14
C ARG A 89 4.13 -5.15 -1.44
N GLU A 90 3.62 -6.32 -1.77
CA GLU A 90 2.22 -6.62 -2.04
C GLU A 90 1.27 -6.31 -0.88
N ASN A 91 1.75 -6.35 0.37
CA ASN A 91 0.96 -6.01 1.56
C ASN A 91 0.77 -4.51 1.74
N VAL A 92 1.53 -3.69 1.02
CA VAL A 92 1.38 -2.23 1.03
C VAL A 92 0.89 -1.75 -0.34
N PHE A 93 1.35 -2.39 -1.40
CA PHE A 93 1.18 -1.99 -2.77
C PHE A 93 0.66 -3.17 -3.58
N PRO A 94 -0.68 -3.38 -3.59
CA PRO A 94 -1.25 -4.53 -4.26
C PRO A 94 -1.00 -4.47 -5.76
N PRO A 95 -0.96 -5.65 -6.43
CA PRO A 95 -0.93 -5.70 -7.88
C PRO A 95 -2.17 -5.00 -8.45
N CYS A 96 -1.97 -4.18 -9.49
CA CYS A 96 -3.07 -3.50 -10.15
C CYS A 96 -3.97 -4.54 -10.87
N PRO A 97 -5.29 -4.57 -10.59
CA PRO A 97 -6.24 -5.40 -11.30
C PRO A 97 -6.27 -5.07 -12.80
N SER A 98 -6.45 -6.09 -13.65
CA SER A 98 -6.50 -5.92 -15.11
C SER A 98 -7.70 -5.09 -15.59
N THR A 99 -8.75 -4.99 -14.76
CA THR A 99 -9.97 -4.23 -15.01
C THR A 99 -9.83 -2.73 -14.74
N LEU A 100 -8.78 -2.30 -14.02
CA LEU A 100 -8.50 -0.90 -13.79
C LEU A 100 -7.50 -0.42 -14.83
N THR A 101 -7.80 0.70 -15.49
CA THR A 101 -6.78 1.34 -16.30
C THR A 101 -5.77 1.94 -15.33
N ARG A 102 -4.47 1.79 -15.63
CA ARG A 102 -3.40 2.33 -14.79
C ARG A 102 -3.61 3.83 -14.67
N ALA A 103 -4.12 4.29 -13.52
CA ALA A 103 -4.23 5.71 -13.24
C ALA A 103 -2.82 6.31 -13.41
N PRO A 104 -2.69 7.52 -13.98
CA PRO A 104 -1.42 8.23 -13.97
C PRO A 104 -0.88 8.24 -12.53
N GLU A 105 0.44 8.08 -12.36
CA GLU A 105 1.15 8.00 -11.05
C GLU A 105 0.88 9.21 -10.11
N ILE A 106 0.09 10.16 -10.59
CA ILE A 106 -0.25 11.46 -10.03
C ILE A 106 -1.50 11.39 -9.13
N TYR A 107 -2.34 10.35 -9.23
CA TYR A 107 -3.68 10.37 -8.63
C TYR A 107 -3.89 9.46 -7.42
N ILE A 108 -3.06 8.44 -7.19
CA ILE A 108 -3.23 7.56 -6.02
C ILE A 108 -2.35 8.10 -4.90
N LYS A 109 -2.97 8.47 -3.78
CA LYS A 109 -2.20 8.91 -2.62
C LYS A 109 -1.38 7.73 -2.11
N ILE A 110 -0.12 8.00 -1.80
CA ILE A 110 0.72 7.00 -1.13
C ILE A 110 0.14 6.81 0.27
N PRO A 111 -0.13 5.56 0.68
CA PRO A 111 -0.72 5.33 1.98
C PRO A 111 0.28 5.74 3.05
N ASP A 112 -0.23 6.27 4.16
CA ASP A 112 0.62 6.50 5.33
C ASP A 112 0.96 5.14 5.95
N VAL A 113 2.13 4.63 5.61
CA VAL A 113 2.62 3.32 6.06
C VAL A 113 2.86 3.29 7.57
N SER A 114 2.90 4.43 8.26
CA SER A 114 2.96 4.48 9.73
C SER A 114 1.72 3.86 10.41
N LEU A 115 0.61 3.78 9.67
CA LEU A 115 -0.63 3.14 10.10
C LEU A 115 -0.67 1.63 9.81
N TYR A 116 0.39 1.06 9.24
CA TYR A 116 0.46 -0.38 9.01
C TYR A 116 0.41 -1.14 10.35
N SER A 117 -0.38 -2.21 10.39
CA SER A 117 -0.42 -3.14 11.50
C SER A 117 -0.40 -4.58 10.96
N LEU A 118 0.24 -5.51 11.68
CA LEU A 118 0.24 -6.92 11.29
C LEU A 118 -1.15 -7.56 11.41
N GLY A 119 -2.05 -7.00 12.22
CA GLY A 119 -3.42 -7.47 12.36
C GLY A 119 -4.31 -7.11 11.16
N ASP A 120 -3.99 -6.01 10.47
CA ASP A 120 -4.83 -5.41 9.43
C ASP A 120 -4.07 -5.25 8.10
N LYS A 121 -3.29 -6.27 7.72
CA LYS A 121 -2.38 -6.22 6.55
C LYS A 121 -3.10 -5.90 5.23
N ASP A 122 -4.37 -6.24 5.12
CA ASP A 122 -5.15 -6.04 3.90
C ASP A 122 -5.75 -4.62 3.79
N THR A 123 -5.78 -3.86 4.88
CA THR A 123 -6.46 -2.56 4.92
C THR A 123 -5.84 -1.55 3.97
N ILE A 124 -4.51 -1.40 4.00
CA ILE A 124 -3.81 -0.47 3.10
C ILE A 124 -4.02 -0.87 1.62
N PRO A 125 -3.80 -2.13 1.22
CA PRO A 125 -4.11 -2.60 -0.13
C PRO A 125 -5.54 -2.34 -0.56
N GLN A 126 -6.52 -2.63 0.29
CA GLN A 126 -7.94 -2.43 -0.02
C GLN A 126 -8.26 -0.95 -0.24
N LEU A 127 -7.76 -0.06 0.62
CA LEU A 127 -7.96 1.38 0.47
C LEU A 127 -7.36 1.91 -0.83
N LEU A 128 -6.15 1.45 -1.19
CA LEU A 128 -5.52 1.83 -2.47
C LEU A 128 -6.32 1.36 -3.68
N LEU A 129 -6.79 0.11 -3.67
CA LEU A 129 -7.61 -0.42 -4.76
C LEU A 129 -8.97 0.30 -4.83
N HIS A 130 -9.53 0.67 -3.69
CA HIS A 130 -10.77 1.42 -3.61
C HIS A 130 -10.61 2.83 -4.19
N GLU A 131 -9.54 3.54 -3.84
CA GLU A 131 -9.19 4.84 -4.44
C GLU A 131 -9.00 4.72 -5.96
N ALA A 132 -8.23 3.72 -6.41
CA ALA A 132 -8.03 3.47 -7.85
C ALA A 132 -9.35 3.21 -8.59
N LYS A 133 -10.28 2.47 -7.98
CA LYS A 133 -11.62 2.21 -8.53
C LYS A 133 -12.46 3.50 -8.62
N ILE A 134 -12.42 4.36 -7.60
CA ILE A 134 -13.12 5.66 -7.63
C ILE A 134 -12.60 6.50 -8.79
N TYR A 135 -11.27 6.57 -8.98
CA TYR A 135 -10.69 7.34 -10.08
C TYR A 135 -11.08 6.81 -11.46
N GLU A 136 -11.16 5.49 -11.63
CA GLU A 136 -11.63 4.90 -12.89
C GLU A 136 -13.09 5.32 -13.18
N ILE A 137 -13.97 5.28 -12.17
CA ILE A 137 -15.36 5.75 -12.28
C ILE A 137 -15.38 7.23 -12.66
N LEU A 138 -14.63 8.07 -11.93
CA LEU A 138 -14.57 9.50 -12.22
C LEU A 138 -14.09 9.77 -13.64
N ARG A 139 -13.07 9.05 -14.14
CA ARG A 139 -12.59 9.20 -15.52
C ARG A 139 -13.67 8.86 -16.54
N GLN A 140 -14.43 7.79 -16.31
CA GLN A 140 -15.48 7.33 -17.24
C GLN A 140 -16.68 8.29 -17.26
N HIS A 141 -16.95 9.00 -16.16
CA HIS A 141 -18.13 9.86 -16.01
C HIS A 141 -17.81 11.37 -15.98
N LEU A 142 -16.54 11.77 -16.14
CA LEU A 142 -16.08 13.17 -16.08
C LEU A 142 -16.77 14.07 -17.13
N THR A 143 -17.22 13.50 -18.25
CA THR A 143 -17.96 14.21 -19.32
C THR A 143 -19.43 14.48 -19.00
N GLN A 144 -20.01 13.84 -17.98
CA GLN A 144 -21.40 14.04 -17.55
C GLN A 144 -21.55 15.11 -16.46
N ILE A 145 -20.44 15.48 -15.80
CA ILE A 145 -20.44 16.51 -14.75
C ILE A 145 -20.33 17.87 -15.43
N LYS A 146 -21.45 18.36 -15.99
CA LYS A 146 -21.58 19.79 -16.32
C LYS A 146 -21.76 20.54 -15.01
N VAL A 147 -20.68 21.16 -14.52
CA VAL A 147 -20.78 22.19 -13.48
C VAL A 147 -21.65 23.30 -14.08
N LYS A 148 -22.88 23.46 -13.55
CA LYS A 148 -23.68 24.66 -13.81
C LYS A 148 -22.90 25.82 -13.20
N ALA A 149 -22.27 26.61 -14.07
CA ALA A 149 -21.79 27.94 -13.73
C ALA A 149 -22.98 28.87 -13.46
#